data_AF-A0A955R8I0-F1
#
_entry.id   AF-A0A955R8I0-F1
#
_cell.length_a   1.000
_cell.length_b   1.000
_cell.length_c   1.000
_cell.angle_alpha   90.00
_cell.angle_beta   90.00
_cell.angle_gamma   90.00
#
_symmetry.space_group_name_H-M   'P 1'
#
loop_
_entity.id
_entity.type
_entity.pdbx_description
1 polymer ?
#
loop_
_entity_poly.entity_id
_entity_poly.type
_entity_poly.pdbx_seq_one_letter_code
_entity_poly.pdbx_strand_id
1 'polypeptide(L)'
;TFPFPGWNEGINTAGPLAWLISTAFRRLPANPEHRFDIVPVDHVARGMLILSAAALEGRAPRVAQLASGDVHPLTFGRTIELTGLGLRRYVRKGGGTDLERTWFRHLDPVPGDRGWVLPANLRRLLPGTREKLDEARADDRLPAALRDLAEDLGKRLGRLAGDVERIEDMLELYRPFIHDHDWCFATGATRALNADLPPSEADLAFDVTELCWRTYWVDVEYPGLMTFCIPILRGQTAPLDPPTAHPLRLVRSDRVASK
;
A
#
# COMPACT_ATOMS: atom_id res chain seq x y z
N THR A 1 13.62 -13.11 -14.30
CA THR A 1 14.81 -12.36 -13.84
C THR A 1 14.32 -11.12 -13.15
N PHE A 2 14.90 -10.76 -12.02
CA PHE A 2 14.53 -9.57 -11.25
C PHE A 2 15.44 -8.39 -11.65
N PRO A 3 14.99 -7.13 -11.47
CA PRO A 3 13.61 -6.76 -11.13
C PRO A 3 12.65 -6.96 -12.31
N PHE A 4 11.35 -7.08 -12.01
CA PHE A 4 10.28 -7.11 -13.00
C PHE A 4 9.11 -6.22 -12.55
N PRO A 5 8.23 -5.78 -13.48
CA PRO A 5 7.13 -4.89 -13.13
C PRO A 5 6.22 -5.49 -12.04
N GLY A 6 5.97 -4.71 -10.98
CA GLY A 6 5.07 -5.07 -9.89
C GLY A 6 5.73 -5.86 -8.77
N TRP A 7 7.04 -6.08 -8.83
CA TRP A 7 7.78 -6.56 -7.67
C TRP A 7 7.70 -5.56 -6.51
N ASN A 8 7.42 -6.06 -5.30
CA ASN A 8 7.29 -5.26 -4.08
C ASN A 8 7.83 -6.05 -2.89
N GLU A 9 8.57 -5.40 -1.99
CA GLU A 9 9.15 -6.01 -0.80
C GLU A 9 8.44 -5.57 0.47
N GLY A 10 7.67 -6.49 1.05
CA GLY A 10 7.12 -6.35 2.40
C GLY A 10 5.90 -5.43 2.53
N ILE A 11 5.63 -5.01 3.77
CA ILE A 11 4.48 -4.19 4.20
C ILE A 11 5.00 -2.83 4.73
N ASN A 12 6.22 -2.42 4.37
CA ASN A 12 6.78 -1.21 4.96
C ASN A 12 6.15 0.05 4.34
N THR A 13 5.96 1.07 5.18
CA THR A 13 5.48 2.43 4.87
C THR A 13 4.03 2.52 4.36
N ALA A 14 3.71 1.89 3.22
CA ALA A 14 2.40 1.95 2.56
C ALA A 14 1.57 0.66 2.69
N GLY A 15 2.17 -0.45 3.14
CA GLY A 15 1.51 -1.75 3.21
C GLY A 15 0.17 -1.78 3.98
N PRO A 16 0.04 -1.11 5.15
CA PRO A 16 -1.22 -1.07 5.88
C PRO A 16 -2.28 -0.18 5.20
N LEU A 17 -1.87 0.89 4.49
CA LEU A 17 -2.76 1.70 3.66
C LEU A 17 -3.20 0.95 2.41
N ALA A 18 -2.27 0.27 1.72
CA ALA A 18 -2.54 -0.59 0.58
C ALA A 18 -3.47 -1.74 0.97
N TRP A 19 -3.34 -2.30 2.18
CA TRP A 19 -4.30 -3.24 2.74
C TRP A 19 -5.69 -2.63 2.89
N LEU A 20 -5.81 -1.45 3.50
CA LEU A 20 -7.10 -0.81 3.69
C LEU A 20 -7.77 -0.45 2.35
N ILE A 21 -6.96 -0.02 1.39
CA ILE A 21 -7.36 0.30 0.01
C ILE A 21 -7.77 -0.98 -0.75
N SER A 22 -7.14 -2.13 -0.49
CA SER A 22 -7.40 -3.41 -1.18
C SER A 22 -8.44 -4.30 -0.51
N THR A 23 -8.84 -4.01 0.73
CA THR A 23 -9.87 -4.75 1.47
C THR A 23 -11.25 -4.13 1.29
N ALA A 24 -12.29 -4.84 1.75
CA ALA A 24 -13.70 -4.44 1.63
C ALA A 24 -14.07 -3.14 2.36
N PHE A 25 -13.10 -2.43 2.95
CA PHE A 25 -13.33 -1.18 3.65
C PHE A 25 -13.58 -0.07 2.66
N ARG A 26 -14.88 0.14 2.44
CA ARG A 26 -15.42 1.09 1.46
C ARG A 26 -15.12 2.54 1.78
N ARG A 27 -14.54 2.86 2.93
CA ARG A 27 -14.29 4.23 3.41
C ARG A 27 -12.91 4.31 4.07
N LEU A 28 -11.89 4.61 3.28
CA LEU A 28 -10.62 5.12 3.82
C LEU A 28 -10.91 6.51 4.41
N PRO A 29 -10.61 6.77 5.70
CA PRO A 29 -10.72 8.10 6.28
C PRO A 29 -9.55 8.99 5.80
N ALA A 30 -9.47 9.17 4.49
CA ALA A 30 -8.51 10.04 3.81
C ALA A 30 -9.27 11.16 3.12
N ASN A 31 -8.64 12.34 3.04
CA ASN A 31 -9.16 13.40 2.20
C ASN A 31 -8.88 13.04 0.73
N PRO A 32 -9.92 12.91 -0.13
CA PRO A 32 -9.75 12.47 -1.51
C PRO A 32 -8.89 13.40 -2.37
N GLU A 33 -8.79 14.68 -1.99
CA GLU A 33 -8.03 15.70 -2.72
C GLU A 33 -6.56 15.73 -2.30
N HIS A 34 -6.19 15.10 -1.18
CA HIS A 34 -4.81 15.09 -0.72
C HIS A 34 -3.93 14.20 -1.60
N ARG A 35 -2.67 14.61 -1.75
CA ARG A 35 -1.67 13.87 -2.52
C ARG A 35 -1.30 12.58 -1.82
N PHE A 36 -1.27 11.50 -2.60
CA PHE A 36 -0.65 10.24 -2.22
C PHE A 36 0.60 10.06 -3.08
N ASP A 37 1.75 10.41 -2.50
CA ASP A 37 3.02 10.45 -3.21
C ASP A 37 3.56 9.03 -3.45
N ILE A 38 3.65 8.65 -4.72
CA ILE A 38 4.14 7.34 -5.16
C ILE A 38 5.13 7.55 -6.29
N VAL A 39 6.21 6.80 -6.28
CA VAL A 39 7.24 6.84 -7.33
C VAL A 39 7.65 5.40 -7.64
N PRO A 40 7.56 4.94 -8.90
CA PRO A 40 8.02 3.60 -9.25
C PRO A 40 9.54 3.47 -9.02
N VAL A 41 9.97 2.29 -8.57
CA VAL A 41 11.37 2.04 -8.17
C VAL A 41 12.39 2.36 -9.25
N ASP A 42 12.05 2.14 -10.53
CA ASP A 42 12.94 2.45 -11.66
C ASP A 42 13.25 3.95 -11.76
N HIS A 43 12.26 4.81 -11.49
CA HIS A 43 12.49 6.25 -11.43
C HIS A 43 13.32 6.61 -10.21
N VAL A 44 13.06 6.02 -9.04
CA VAL A 44 13.89 6.25 -7.84
C VAL A 44 15.35 5.88 -8.11
N ALA A 45 15.62 4.74 -8.75
CA ALA A 45 16.97 4.31 -9.09
C ALA A 45 17.68 5.29 -10.04
N ARG A 46 16.98 5.78 -11.06
CA ARG A 46 17.46 6.86 -11.96
C ARG A 46 17.80 8.13 -11.20
N GLY A 47 16.90 8.60 -10.34
CA GLY A 47 17.13 9.78 -9.51
C GLY A 47 18.32 9.62 -8.57
N MET A 48 18.46 8.45 -7.93
CA MET A 48 19.61 8.14 -7.08
C MET A 48 20.92 8.12 -7.87
N LEU A 49 20.92 7.60 -9.10
CA LEU A 49 22.10 7.59 -9.97
C LEU A 49 22.56 9.02 -10.29
N ILE A 50 21.64 9.89 -10.71
CA ILE A 50 21.93 11.30 -11.02
C ILE A 50 22.45 12.03 -9.79
N LEU A 51 21.81 11.84 -8.63
CA LEU A 51 22.22 12.45 -7.37
C LEU A 51 23.60 11.96 -6.92
N SER A 52 23.91 10.68 -7.14
CA SER A 52 25.21 10.10 -6.82
C SER A 52 26.31 10.67 -7.70
N ALA A 53 26.07 10.80 -9.02
CA ALA A 53 27.00 11.45 -9.93
C ALA A 53 27.24 12.91 -9.54
N ALA A 54 26.17 13.64 -9.22
CA ALA A 54 26.26 15.00 -8.72
C ALA A 54 27.05 15.12 -7.42
N ALA A 55 26.93 14.14 -6.51
CA ALA A 55 27.67 14.12 -5.25
C ALA A 55 29.17 13.88 -5.49
N LEU A 56 29.53 12.97 -6.41
CA LEU A 56 30.92 12.70 -6.78
C LEU A 56 31.61 13.92 -7.40
N GLU A 57 30.87 14.75 -8.11
CA GLU A 57 31.36 15.99 -8.72
C GLU A 57 31.29 17.21 -7.78
N GLY A 58 30.82 17.03 -6.54
CA GLY A 58 30.70 18.12 -5.57
C GLY A 58 29.59 19.14 -5.89
N ARG A 59 28.63 18.77 -6.73
CA ARG A 59 27.49 19.61 -7.17
C ARG A 59 26.14 19.18 -6.61
N ALA A 60 26.10 18.13 -5.76
CA ALA A 60 24.85 17.68 -5.17
C ALA A 60 24.22 18.75 -4.26
N PRO A 61 22.89 18.95 -4.34
CA PRO A 61 22.19 19.82 -3.42
C PRO A 61 22.23 19.25 -2.00
N ARG A 62 22.09 20.11 -0.98
CA ARG A 62 22.02 19.67 0.42
C ARG A 62 20.83 18.74 0.70
N VAL A 63 19.72 18.98 0.01
CA VAL A 63 18.51 18.16 0.07
C VAL A 63 17.99 18.00 -1.34
N ALA A 64 17.77 16.76 -1.76
CA ALA A 64 17.04 16.40 -2.97
C ALA A 64 15.91 15.46 -2.60
N GLN A 65 14.79 15.60 -3.30
CA GLN A 65 13.60 14.78 -3.10
C GLN A 65 13.27 14.09 -4.42
N LEU A 66 12.86 12.83 -4.32
CA LEU A 66 12.36 12.03 -5.44
C LEU A 66 10.89 11.74 -5.13
N ALA A 67 10.01 12.49 -5.78
CA ALA A 67 8.57 12.50 -5.52
C ALA A 67 7.81 12.73 -6.83
N SER A 68 6.51 12.46 -6.82
CA SER A 68 5.62 12.77 -7.94
C SER A 68 4.65 13.91 -7.63
N GLY A 69 4.37 14.16 -6.35
CA GLY A 69 3.31 15.08 -5.91
C GLY A 69 3.38 16.52 -6.40
N ASP A 70 4.57 17.06 -6.69
CA ASP A 70 4.71 18.47 -7.14
C ASP A 70 4.52 18.66 -8.65
N VAL A 71 4.73 17.62 -9.47
CA VAL A 71 4.66 17.71 -10.95
C VAL A 71 3.59 16.83 -11.55
N HIS A 72 3.30 15.68 -10.95
CA HIS A 72 2.34 14.72 -11.45
C HIS A 72 1.61 14.04 -10.27
N PRO A 73 0.77 14.77 -9.54
CA PRO A 73 0.14 14.26 -8.33
C PRO A 73 -0.81 13.10 -8.62
N LEU A 74 -0.68 12.04 -7.83
CA LEU A 74 -1.73 11.05 -7.61
C LEU A 74 -2.45 11.41 -6.30
N THR A 75 -3.78 11.45 -6.30
CA THR A 75 -4.56 11.75 -5.08
C THR A 75 -5.11 10.49 -4.44
N PHE A 76 -5.41 10.53 -3.13
CA PHE A 76 -6.07 9.40 -2.46
C PHE A 76 -7.40 9.02 -3.13
N GLY A 77 -8.21 10.00 -3.54
CA GLY A 77 -9.46 9.75 -4.25
C GLY A 77 -9.24 8.97 -5.55
N ARG A 78 -8.24 9.36 -6.34
CA ARG A 78 -7.89 8.66 -7.58
C ARG A 78 -7.36 7.26 -7.32
N THR A 79 -6.53 7.08 -6.31
CA THR A 79 -5.99 5.77 -5.92
C THR A 79 -7.08 4.81 -5.47
N ILE A 80 -8.06 5.29 -4.70
CA ILE A 80 -9.22 4.51 -4.28
C ILE A 80 -10.01 4.02 -5.51
N GLU A 81 -10.27 4.90 -6.47
CA GLU A 81 -10.95 4.55 -7.72
C GLU A 81 -10.17 3.48 -8.52
N LEU A 82 -8.86 3.71 -8.73
CA LEU A 82 -7.98 2.80 -9.46
C LEU A 82 -7.86 1.44 -8.76
N THR A 83 -7.86 1.39 -7.43
CA THR A 83 -7.90 0.13 -6.71
C THR A 83 -9.22 -0.60 -6.90
N GLY A 84 -10.36 0.10 -6.87
CA GLY A 84 -11.65 -0.52 -7.21
C GLY A 84 -11.66 -1.12 -8.61
N LEU A 85 -11.05 -0.43 -9.58
CA LEU A 85 -10.83 -0.95 -10.94
C LEU A 85 -9.93 -2.19 -10.95
N GLY A 86 -8.80 -2.16 -10.23
CA GLY A 86 -7.87 -3.28 -10.06
C GLY A 86 -8.53 -4.52 -9.47
N LEU A 87 -9.27 -4.35 -8.38
CA LEU A 87 -10.02 -5.40 -7.70
C LEU A 87 -11.04 -6.05 -8.63
N ARG A 88 -11.86 -5.26 -9.34
CA ARG A 88 -12.83 -5.79 -10.32
C ARG A 88 -12.16 -6.59 -11.43
N ARG A 89 -11.00 -6.12 -11.92
CA ARG A 89 -10.24 -6.84 -12.95
C ARG A 89 -9.64 -8.14 -12.42
N TYR A 90 -9.09 -8.13 -11.21
CA TYR A 90 -8.54 -9.30 -10.53
C TYR A 90 -9.60 -10.38 -10.30
N VAL A 91 -10.76 -10.00 -9.74
CA VAL A 91 -11.92 -10.87 -9.54
C VAL A 91 -12.42 -11.46 -10.85
N ARG A 92 -12.53 -10.66 -11.92
CA ARG A 92 -12.97 -11.12 -13.25
C ARG A 92 -12.03 -12.17 -13.85
N LYS A 93 -10.73 -12.09 -13.55
CA LYS A 93 -9.72 -13.07 -13.98
C LYS A 93 -9.70 -14.35 -13.13
N GLY A 94 -10.64 -14.49 -12.19
CA GLY A 94 -10.74 -15.67 -11.32
C GLY A 94 -9.98 -15.54 -9.99
N GLY A 95 -9.45 -14.37 -9.66
CA GLY A 95 -8.84 -14.11 -8.36
C GLY A 95 -9.86 -14.05 -7.21
N GLY A 96 -9.42 -14.40 -6.00
CA GLY A 96 -10.25 -14.44 -4.80
C GLY A 96 -11.18 -15.67 -4.69
N THR A 97 -11.73 -15.88 -3.50
CA THR A 97 -12.73 -16.92 -3.19
C THR A 97 -14.08 -16.63 -3.84
N ASP A 98 -14.94 -17.65 -4.01
CA ASP A 98 -16.29 -17.47 -4.58
C ASP A 98 -17.13 -16.42 -3.85
N LEU A 99 -16.97 -16.34 -2.53
CA LEU A 99 -17.60 -15.34 -1.69
C LEU A 99 -17.06 -13.94 -1.98
N GLU A 100 -15.73 -13.78 -1.98
CA GLU A 100 -15.08 -12.51 -2.35
C GLU A 100 -15.52 -12.03 -3.74
N ARG A 101 -15.58 -12.92 -4.73
CA ARG A 101 -16.02 -12.58 -6.10
C ARG A 101 -17.45 -12.03 -6.14
N THR A 102 -18.35 -12.63 -5.36
CA THR A 102 -19.76 -12.22 -5.29
C THR A 102 -19.93 -10.91 -4.53
N TRP A 103 -19.21 -10.74 -3.42
CA TRP A 103 -19.27 -9.54 -2.60
C TRP A 103 -18.62 -8.33 -3.28
N PHE A 104 -17.44 -8.48 -3.88
CA PHE A 104 -16.70 -7.38 -4.52
C PHE A 104 -17.32 -6.88 -5.83
N ARG A 105 -18.16 -7.68 -6.50
CA ARG A 105 -18.85 -7.26 -7.73
C ARG A 105 -19.83 -6.10 -7.52
N HIS A 106 -20.31 -5.91 -6.29
CA HIS A 106 -21.37 -4.96 -5.95
C HIS A 106 -20.93 -3.83 -5.01
N LEU A 107 -19.62 -3.73 -4.71
CA LEU A 107 -19.10 -2.77 -3.74
C LEU A 107 -18.08 -1.83 -4.39
N ASP A 108 -18.51 -0.61 -4.70
CA ASP A 108 -17.58 0.49 -5.02
C ASP A 108 -16.95 1.06 -3.75
N PRO A 109 -15.62 1.36 -3.77
CA PRO A 109 -14.95 2.08 -2.69
C PRO A 109 -15.23 3.59 -2.81
N VAL A 110 -15.41 4.27 -1.68
CA VAL A 110 -15.82 5.68 -1.61
C VAL A 110 -14.96 6.42 -0.56
N PRO A 111 -14.33 7.55 -0.88
CA PRO A 111 -13.64 8.35 0.14
C PRO A 111 -14.64 8.88 1.18
N GLY A 112 -14.27 8.90 2.46
CA GLY A 112 -15.16 9.26 3.55
C GLY A 112 -14.53 10.26 4.54
N ASP A 113 -15.24 11.36 4.79
CA ASP A 113 -14.72 12.50 5.57
C ASP A 113 -14.58 12.22 7.08
N ARG A 114 -15.34 11.26 7.65
CA ARG A 114 -15.21 10.87 9.07
C ARG A 114 -15.57 9.41 9.32
N GLY A 115 -14.54 8.64 9.65
CA GLY A 115 -14.56 7.48 10.55
C GLY A 115 -15.34 6.23 10.13
N TRP A 116 -14.92 5.14 10.76
CA TRP A 116 -15.64 3.87 10.90
C TRP A 116 -15.64 3.05 9.61
N VAL A 117 -14.51 2.36 9.47
CA VAL A 117 -14.25 1.14 8.72
C VAL A 117 -15.41 0.14 8.80
N LEU A 118 -16.12 0.10 9.93
CA LEU A 118 -17.39 -0.62 10.06
C LEU A 118 -18.61 0.27 9.82
N PRO A 119 -19.71 -0.28 9.28
CA PRO A 119 -20.91 0.47 9.00
C PRO A 119 -21.69 1.06 10.20
N ALA A 120 -21.11 1.52 11.31
CA ALA A 120 -21.75 2.12 12.51
C ALA A 120 -22.82 1.25 13.24
N ASN A 121 -23.75 0.65 12.50
CA ASN A 121 -24.70 -0.38 12.92
C ASN A 121 -23.99 -1.61 13.50
N LEU A 122 -22.88 -2.08 12.91
CA LEU A 122 -22.18 -3.27 13.40
C LEU A 122 -21.55 -3.01 14.78
N ARG A 123 -20.96 -1.83 15.01
CA ARG A 123 -20.39 -1.48 16.32
C ARG A 123 -21.45 -1.27 17.40
N ARG A 124 -22.65 -0.81 17.03
CA ARG A 124 -23.81 -0.73 17.95
C ARG A 124 -24.39 -2.10 18.30
N LEU A 125 -24.34 -3.05 17.37
CA LEU A 125 -24.85 -4.41 17.57
C LEU A 125 -23.86 -5.29 18.35
N LEU A 126 -22.56 -5.05 18.22
CA LEU A 126 -21.52 -5.88 18.84
C LEU A 126 -21.67 -6.08 20.37
N PRO A 127 -21.90 -5.05 21.20
CA PRO A 127 -22.08 -5.23 22.65
C PRO A 127 -23.29 -6.09 23.00
N GLY A 128 -24.48 -5.74 22.48
CA GLY A 128 -25.73 -6.46 22.78
C GLY A 128 -25.82 -7.86 22.18
N THR A 129 -24.97 -8.19 21.21
CA THR A 129 -24.87 -9.55 20.66
C THR A 129 -23.93 -10.41 21.51
N ARG A 130 -22.87 -9.82 22.08
CA ARG A 130 -21.97 -10.52 23.02
C ARG A 130 -22.68 -10.88 24.31
N GLU A 131 -23.39 -9.94 24.92
CA GLU A 131 -24.16 -10.18 26.16
C GLU A 131 -25.12 -11.36 25.99
N LYS A 132 -25.88 -11.38 24.89
CA LYS A 132 -26.81 -12.48 24.58
C LYS A 132 -26.12 -13.82 24.32
N LEU A 133 -24.93 -13.82 23.74
CA LEU A 133 -24.15 -15.04 23.53
C LEU A 133 -23.56 -15.54 24.85
N ASP A 134 -23.13 -14.65 25.74
CA ASP A 134 -22.63 -14.99 27.07
C ASP A 134 -23.78 -15.52 27.95
N GLU A 135 -24.97 -14.91 27.88
CA GLU A 135 -26.20 -15.42 28.51
C GLU A 135 -26.56 -16.82 28.00
N ALA A 136 -26.58 -17.02 26.67
CA ALA A 136 -26.87 -18.33 26.09
C ALA A 136 -25.78 -19.38 26.41
N ARG A 137 -24.54 -18.96 26.60
CA ARG A 137 -23.45 -19.84 27.04
C ARG A 137 -23.59 -20.25 28.50
N ALA A 138 -24.07 -19.34 29.35
CA ALA A 138 -24.23 -19.55 30.79
C ALA A 138 -25.54 -20.24 31.18
N ASP A 139 -26.50 -20.40 30.25
CA ASP A 139 -27.77 -21.07 30.53
C ASP A 139 -27.63 -22.60 30.48
N ASP A 140 -27.57 -23.20 31.67
CA ASP A 140 -27.51 -24.66 31.86
C ASP A 140 -28.72 -25.41 31.29
N ARG A 141 -29.84 -24.71 31.04
CA ARG A 141 -31.07 -25.30 30.47
C ARG A 141 -30.99 -25.53 28.97
N LEU A 142 -30.02 -24.92 28.30
CA LEU A 142 -29.84 -25.10 26.86
C LEU A 142 -29.12 -26.42 26.53
N PRO A 143 -29.43 -27.07 25.40
CA PRO A 143 -28.63 -28.17 24.88
C PRO A 143 -27.16 -27.80 24.74
N ALA A 144 -26.25 -28.73 25.06
CA ALA A 144 -24.80 -28.52 24.93
C ALA A 144 -24.40 -28.01 23.53
N ALA A 145 -25.00 -28.56 22.47
CA ALA A 145 -24.78 -28.12 21.10
C ALA A 145 -25.10 -26.63 20.84
N LEU A 146 -26.10 -26.07 21.53
CA LEU A 146 -26.42 -24.63 21.42
C LEU A 146 -25.44 -23.76 22.19
N ARG A 147 -24.97 -24.23 23.37
CA ARG A 147 -23.91 -23.55 24.13
C ARG A 147 -22.59 -23.53 23.38
N ASP A 148 -22.22 -24.65 22.76
CA ASP A 148 -21.00 -24.75 21.94
C ASP A 148 -21.06 -23.82 20.73
N LEU A 149 -22.21 -23.73 20.05
CA LEU A 149 -22.43 -22.78 18.96
C LEU A 149 -22.32 -21.33 19.46
N ALA A 150 -22.89 -21.01 20.62
CA ALA A 150 -22.80 -19.68 21.22
C ALA A 150 -21.34 -19.32 21.55
N GLU A 151 -20.57 -20.26 22.10
CA GLU A 151 -19.14 -20.08 22.39
C GLU A 151 -18.32 -19.83 21.10
N ASP A 152 -18.56 -20.60 20.04
CA ASP A 152 -17.87 -20.43 18.77
C ASP A 152 -18.19 -19.10 18.10
N LEU A 153 -19.45 -18.66 18.14
CA LEU A 153 -19.88 -17.34 17.68
C LEU A 153 -19.23 -16.23 18.52
N GLY A 154 -19.20 -16.40 19.85
CA GLY A 154 -18.53 -15.49 20.78
C GLY A 154 -17.05 -15.32 20.46
N LYS A 155 -16.32 -16.43 20.23
CA LYS A 155 -14.89 -16.41 19.82
C LYS A 155 -14.68 -15.72 18.47
N ARG A 156 -15.59 -15.90 17.51
CA ARG A 156 -15.52 -15.22 16.20
C ARG A 156 -15.75 -13.72 16.33
N LEU A 157 -16.77 -13.30 17.09
CA LEU A 157 -17.00 -11.89 17.39
C LEU A 157 -15.85 -11.27 18.18
N GLY A 158 -15.29 -12.02 19.14
CA GLY A 158 -14.00 -11.80 19.83
C GLY A 158 -12.92 -11.30 18.87
N ARG A 159 -12.54 -12.19 17.95
CA ARG A 159 -11.53 -11.93 16.93
C ARG A 159 -11.86 -10.74 16.05
N LEU A 160 -13.10 -10.66 15.53
CA LEU A 160 -13.53 -9.55 14.69
C LEU A 160 -13.42 -8.19 15.40
N ALA A 161 -13.78 -8.10 16.67
CA ALA A 161 -13.66 -6.84 17.41
C ALA A 161 -12.19 -6.43 17.62
N GLY A 162 -11.32 -7.38 17.97
CA GLY A 162 -9.89 -7.09 18.11
C GLY A 162 -9.23 -6.72 16.78
N ASP A 163 -9.66 -7.32 15.67
CA ASP A 163 -9.21 -6.92 14.34
C ASP A 163 -9.67 -5.50 13.98
N VAL A 164 -10.91 -5.14 14.33
CA VAL A 164 -11.45 -3.79 14.12
C VAL A 164 -10.69 -2.74 14.92
N GLU A 165 -10.45 -3.00 16.21
CA GLU A 165 -9.68 -2.11 17.08
C GLU A 165 -8.28 -1.85 16.51
N ARG A 166 -7.58 -2.92 16.08
CA ARG A 166 -6.27 -2.80 15.44
C ARG A 166 -6.29 -1.92 14.17
N ILE A 167 -7.36 -2.00 13.39
CA ILE A 167 -7.52 -1.18 12.18
C ILE A 167 -7.79 0.28 12.55
N GLU A 168 -8.58 0.53 13.60
CA GLU A 168 -8.85 1.89 14.09
C GLU A 168 -7.57 2.55 14.60
N ASP A 169 -6.78 1.86 15.43
CA ASP A 169 -5.48 2.35 15.92
C ASP A 169 -4.52 2.68 14.78
N MET A 170 -4.49 1.82 13.76
CA MET A 170 -3.70 2.05 12.56
C MET A 170 -4.18 3.30 11.81
N LEU A 171 -5.48 3.46 11.61
CA LEU A 171 -6.02 4.63 10.92
C LEU A 171 -5.79 5.93 11.68
N GLU A 172 -5.84 5.89 13.01
CA GLU A 172 -5.49 7.02 13.85
C GLU A 172 -4.01 7.40 13.69
N LEU A 173 -3.10 6.41 13.70
CA LEU A 173 -1.68 6.63 13.45
C LEU A 173 -1.41 7.27 12.08
N TYR A 174 -2.14 6.86 11.04
CA TYR A 174 -1.94 7.36 9.68
C TYR A 174 -2.70 8.66 9.37
N ARG A 175 -3.63 9.09 10.22
CA ARG A 175 -4.48 10.28 10.02
C ARG A 175 -3.70 11.54 9.62
N PRO A 176 -2.55 11.88 10.23
CA PRO A 176 -1.77 13.06 9.85
C PRO A 176 -1.26 13.04 8.40
N PHE A 177 -1.13 11.85 7.81
CA PHE A 177 -0.57 11.66 6.47
C PHE A 177 -1.63 11.52 5.39
N ILE A 178 -2.83 11.02 5.75
CA ILE A 178 -3.89 10.72 4.77
C ILE A 178 -5.05 11.71 4.81
N HIS A 179 -5.20 12.47 5.90
CA HIS A 179 -6.38 13.32 6.12
C HIS A 179 -6.04 14.73 6.60
N ASP A 180 -5.19 14.89 7.61
CA ASP A 180 -5.03 16.21 8.25
C ASP A 180 -4.11 17.16 7.48
N HIS A 181 -3.16 16.60 6.74
CA HIS A 181 -2.19 17.37 5.99
C HIS A 181 -2.07 16.86 4.55
N ASP A 182 -1.89 17.80 3.63
CA ASP A 182 -1.58 17.55 2.23
C ASP A 182 -0.08 17.80 2.04
N TRP A 183 0.70 16.72 2.02
CA TRP A 183 2.16 16.79 1.91
C TRP A 183 2.58 16.89 0.44
N CYS A 184 3.43 17.88 0.14
CA CYS A 184 4.00 18.06 -1.19
C CYS A 184 5.52 18.15 -1.09
N PHE A 185 6.20 17.23 -1.76
CA PHE A 185 7.65 17.14 -1.81
C PHE A 185 8.16 17.87 -3.06
N ALA A 186 9.10 18.80 -2.88
CA ALA A 186 9.61 19.64 -3.95
C ALA A 186 10.78 18.97 -4.68
N THR A 187 10.59 18.63 -5.96
CA THR A 187 11.59 17.92 -6.77
C THR A 187 12.45 18.85 -7.64
N GLY A 188 12.35 20.17 -7.44
CA GLY A 188 13.04 21.18 -8.25
C GLY A 188 14.56 21.00 -8.35
N ALA A 189 15.23 20.61 -7.25
CA ALA A 189 16.66 20.35 -7.26
C ALA A 189 17.03 19.14 -8.13
N THR A 190 16.27 18.05 -8.05
CA THR A 190 16.46 16.86 -8.90
C THR A 190 16.20 17.19 -10.37
N ARG A 191 15.14 17.95 -10.67
CA ARG A 191 14.82 18.35 -12.05
C ARG A 191 15.88 19.28 -12.66
N ALA A 192 16.50 20.15 -11.85
CA ALA A 192 17.63 20.94 -12.31
C ALA A 192 18.79 20.04 -12.75
N LEU A 193 19.10 18.98 -11.99
CA LEU A 193 20.14 18.01 -12.39
C LEU A 193 19.75 17.21 -13.64
N ASN A 194 18.46 16.89 -13.85
CA ASN A 194 18.01 16.28 -15.10
C ASN A 194 18.25 17.19 -16.30
N ALA A 195 18.04 18.51 -16.15
CA ALA A 195 18.21 19.47 -17.24
C ALA A 195 19.68 19.60 -17.70
N ASP A 196 20.62 19.28 -16.81
CA ASP A 196 22.05 19.26 -17.12
C ASP A 196 22.50 17.96 -17.81
N LEU A 197 21.63 16.95 -17.94
CA LEU A 197 22.00 15.68 -18.57
C LEU A 197 22.26 15.87 -20.07
N PRO A 198 23.33 15.26 -20.62
CA PRO A 198 23.53 15.25 -22.06
C PRO A 198 22.40 14.47 -22.75
N PRO A 199 22.05 14.79 -24.01
CA PRO A 199 20.98 14.09 -24.73
C PRO A 199 21.18 12.57 -24.83
N SER A 200 22.43 12.10 -24.80
CA SER A 200 22.77 10.67 -24.80
C SER A 200 22.36 9.94 -23.52
N GLU A 201 22.09 10.66 -22.44
CA GLU A 201 21.74 10.12 -21.12
C GLU A 201 20.30 10.49 -20.71
N ALA A 202 19.48 11.00 -21.64
CA ALA A 202 18.11 11.41 -21.37
C ALA A 202 17.25 10.30 -20.74
N ASP A 203 17.51 9.03 -21.10
CA ASP A 203 16.82 7.86 -20.54
C ASP A 203 17.10 7.63 -19.04
N LEU A 204 18.16 8.24 -18.51
CA LEU A 204 18.52 8.17 -17.09
C LEU A 204 17.79 9.23 -16.26
N ALA A 205 17.08 10.18 -16.88
CA ALA A 205 16.40 11.26 -16.18
C ALA A 205 15.38 10.74 -15.16
N PHE A 206 15.32 11.39 -14.00
CA PHE A 206 14.20 11.22 -13.06
C PHE A 206 12.98 11.97 -13.60
N ASP A 207 12.18 11.33 -14.46
CA ASP A 207 10.97 11.95 -15.00
C ASP A 207 9.74 11.10 -14.72
N VAL A 208 8.79 11.65 -13.98
CA VAL A 208 7.52 11.01 -13.61
C VAL A 208 6.32 11.64 -14.31
N THR A 209 6.49 12.67 -15.15
CA THR A 209 5.37 13.38 -15.79
C THR A 209 4.63 12.53 -16.81
N GLU A 210 5.33 11.59 -17.45
CA GLU A 210 4.75 10.67 -18.44
C GLU A 210 4.12 9.41 -17.82
N LEU A 211 4.13 9.29 -16.49
CA LEU A 211 3.65 8.10 -15.80
C LEU A 211 2.12 7.94 -15.91
N CYS A 212 1.64 6.98 -16.70
CA CYS A 212 0.21 6.68 -16.71
C CYS A 212 -0.23 5.99 -15.42
N TRP A 213 -0.80 6.75 -14.47
CA TRP A 213 -1.27 6.25 -13.17
C TRP A 213 -2.22 5.07 -13.28
N ARG A 214 -3.11 5.07 -14.27
CA ARG A 214 -4.04 3.95 -14.47
C ARG A 214 -3.29 2.66 -14.81
N THR A 215 -2.38 2.71 -15.79
CA THR A 215 -1.60 1.55 -16.20
C THR A 215 -0.70 1.10 -15.06
N TYR A 216 0.06 2.02 -14.47
CA TYR A 216 0.93 1.70 -13.34
C TYR A 216 0.14 1.07 -12.18
N TRP A 217 -0.94 1.69 -11.73
CA TRP A 217 -1.69 1.20 -10.58
C TRP A 217 -2.42 -0.12 -10.86
N VAL A 218 -3.18 -0.21 -11.95
CA VAL A 218 -4.07 -1.35 -12.24
C VAL A 218 -3.32 -2.55 -12.81
N ASP A 219 -2.29 -2.30 -13.62
CA ASP A 219 -1.57 -3.36 -14.35
C ASP A 219 -0.26 -3.77 -13.70
N VAL A 220 0.34 -2.92 -12.86
CA VAL A 220 1.65 -3.15 -12.23
C VAL A 220 1.54 -3.27 -10.71
N GLU A 221 1.13 -2.19 -10.04
CA GLU A 221 1.13 -2.09 -8.56
C GLU A 221 0.11 -3.05 -7.93
N TYR A 222 -1.15 -2.99 -8.34
CA TYR A 222 -2.21 -3.79 -7.73
C TYR A 222 -1.97 -5.30 -7.84
N PRO A 223 -1.58 -5.87 -9.01
CA PRO A 223 -1.16 -7.27 -9.09
C PRO A 223 0.05 -7.60 -8.20
N GLY A 224 1.00 -6.67 -8.10
CA GLY A 224 2.15 -6.76 -7.19
C GLY A 224 1.73 -6.90 -5.73
N LEU A 225 0.87 -5.99 -5.26
CA LEU A 225 0.31 -6.03 -3.90
C LEU A 225 -0.38 -7.37 -3.61
N MET A 226 -1.22 -7.85 -4.54
CA MET A 226 -1.92 -9.13 -4.38
C MET A 226 -0.98 -10.34 -4.29
N THR A 227 0.21 -10.23 -4.87
CA THR A 227 1.20 -11.33 -4.92
C THR A 227 2.17 -11.28 -3.75
N PHE A 228 2.69 -10.10 -3.39
CA PHE A 228 3.82 -9.95 -2.47
C PHE A 228 3.43 -9.40 -1.10
N CYS A 229 2.36 -8.60 -1.00
CA CYS A 229 2.01 -7.89 0.25
C CYS A 229 0.80 -8.52 0.94
N ILE A 230 -0.29 -8.76 0.19
CA ILE A 230 -1.56 -9.25 0.73
C ILE A 230 -1.47 -10.63 1.39
N PRO A 231 -0.70 -11.61 0.87
CA PRO A 231 -0.50 -12.87 1.57
C PRO A 231 0.14 -12.68 2.95
N ILE A 232 1.19 -11.86 3.06
CA ILE A 232 1.88 -11.58 4.33
C ILE A 232 0.91 -10.97 5.34
N LEU A 233 0.08 -10.01 4.90
CA LEU A 233 -0.96 -9.40 5.71
C LEU A 233 -2.03 -10.38 6.20
N ARG A 234 -2.26 -11.47 5.46
CA ARG A 234 -3.18 -12.56 5.83
C ARG A 234 -2.49 -13.64 6.69
N GLY A 235 -1.26 -13.41 7.15
CA GLY A 235 -0.47 -14.39 7.88
C GLY A 235 0.02 -15.56 7.01
N GLN A 236 0.05 -15.37 5.69
CA GLN A 236 0.54 -16.34 4.72
C GLN A 236 1.95 -15.97 4.27
N THR A 237 2.64 -16.89 3.59
CA THR A 237 3.93 -16.60 2.97
C THR A 237 3.75 -15.94 1.60
N ALA A 238 4.58 -14.96 1.28
CA ALA A 238 4.72 -14.44 -0.07
C ALA A 238 5.88 -15.14 -0.79
N PRO A 239 5.90 -15.14 -2.14
CA PRO A 239 7.06 -15.59 -2.90
C PRO A 239 8.29 -14.77 -2.50
N LEU A 240 9.38 -15.45 -2.16
CA LEU A 240 10.68 -14.83 -1.91
C LEU A 240 11.47 -14.80 -3.22
N ASP A 241 12.12 -13.68 -3.50
CA ASP A 241 13.14 -13.64 -4.55
C ASP A 241 14.35 -14.46 -4.09
N PRO A 242 14.89 -15.40 -4.90
CA PRO A 242 16.21 -15.94 -4.64
C PRO A 242 17.23 -14.80 -4.44
N PRO A 243 18.18 -14.93 -3.48
CA PRO A 243 19.22 -13.93 -3.29
C PRO A 243 19.89 -13.61 -4.62
N THR A 244 19.99 -12.33 -4.95
CA THR A 244 20.73 -11.90 -6.14
C THR A 244 22.15 -12.46 -6.02
N ALA A 245 22.58 -13.29 -6.97
CA ALA A 245 23.97 -13.73 -7.04
C ALA A 245 24.84 -12.47 -7.08
N HIS A 246 25.81 -12.34 -6.15
CA HIS A 246 26.60 -11.11 -5.96
C HIS A 246 26.99 -10.49 -7.32
N PRO A 247 26.34 -9.40 -7.75
CA PRO A 247 26.49 -8.91 -9.12
C PRO A 247 27.85 -8.21 -9.32
N LEU A 248 28.58 -7.93 -8.23
CA LEU A 248 29.82 -7.17 -8.25
C LEU A 248 30.83 -7.83 -7.30
N ARG A 249 31.84 -8.52 -7.86
CA ARG A 249 33.17 -8.47 -7.23
C ARG A 249 33.70 -7.08 -7.50
N LEU A 250 33.68 -6.21 -6.49
CA LEU A 250 34.43 -4.97 -6.53
C LEU A 250 35.91 -5.35 -6.71
N VAL A 251 36.38 -5.35 -7.96
CA VAL A 251 37.81 -5.44 -8.24
C VAL A 251 38.39 -4.14 -7.76
N ARG A 252 39.09 -4.16 -6.62
CA ARG A 252 39.89 -3.01 -6.20
C ARG A 252 40.86 -2.72 -7.34
N SER A 253 40.69 -1.56 -7.98
CA SER A 253 41.69 -1.04 -8.90
C SER A 253 42.92 -0.69 -8.07
N ASP A 254 44.05 -1.39 -8.27
CA ASP A 254 45.37 -1.05 -7.71
C ASP A 254 45.98 0.22 -8.35
N ARG A 255 45.15 1.25 -8.52
CA ARG A 255 45.54 2.62 -8.90
C ARG A 255 44.79 3.50 -7.91
N VAL A 256 45.42 4.12 -6.91
CA VAL A 256 46.54 5.06 -7.02
C VAL A 256 47.45 4.92 -5.79
N ALA A 257 48.63 4.36 -6.02
CA ALA A 257 49.83 4.67 -5.23
C ALA A 257 50.94 5.00 -6.24
N SER A 258 50.84 6.15 -6.89
CA SER A 258 52.02 6.76 -7.53
C SER A 258 52.07 8.25 -7.25
N LYS A 259 53.01 8.56 -6.36
CA LYS A 259 53.60 9.85 -5.96
C LYS A 259 52.77 10.77 -5.07
#